data_AF-A0A0Q8DFH5-F1
#
_entry.id   AF-A0A0Q8DFH5-F1
#
_cell.length_a   1.000
_cell.length_b   1.000
_cell.length_c   1.000
_cell.angle_alpha   90.00
_cell.angle_beta   90.00
_cell.angle_gamma   90.00
#
_symmetry.space_group_name_H-M   'P 1'
#
loop_
_entity.id
_entity.type
_entity.pdbx_description
1 polymer ?
#
loop_
_entity_poly.entity_id
_entity_poly.type
_entity_poly.pdbx_seq_one_letter_code
_entity_poly.pdbx_strand_id
1 'polypeptide(L)' 'MNASLKVVLLSLSVLGLAACAGHSTKSAYVPPQKAPSIMDNDELYMAQVERIARRRGIDVTWVNLPRKPLAKHED' A
#
# COMPACT_ATOMS: atom_id res chain seq x y z
N MET A 1 -47.06 -22.83 12.74
CA MET A 1 -45.81 -22.02 12.75
C MET A 1 -44.73 -22.67 11.88
N ASN A 2 -44.99 -22.68 10.57
CA ASN A 2 -44.11 -22.25 9.47
C ASN A 2 -42.64 -22.65 9.63
N ALA A 3 -42.36 -23.96 9.65
CA ALA A 3 -41.00 -24.52 9.68
C ALA A 3 -40.10 -23.87 8.61
N SER A 4 -40.68 -23.56 7.45
CA SER A 4 -40.01 -22.84 6.36
C SER A 4 -39.49 -21.46 6.77
N LEU A 5 -40.24 -20.70 7.58
CA LEU A 5 -39.81 -19.38 8.06
C LEU A 5 -38.60 -19.51 9.00
N LYS A 6 -38.59 -20.54 9.86
CA LYS A 6 -37.47 -20.79 10.79
C LYS A 6 -36.20 -21.18 10.04
N VAL A 7 -36.33 -21.97 8.97
CA VAL A 7 -35.19 -22.37 8.11
C VAL A 7 -34.62 -21.15 7.38
N VAL A 8 -35.46 -20.27 6.84
CA VAL A 8 -35.01 -19.03 6.19
C VAL A 8 -34.24 -18.14 7.18
N LEU A 9 -34.79 -17.93 8.38
CA LEU A 9 -34.12 -17.12 9.41
C LEU A 9 -32.79 -17.71 9.87
N LEU A 10 -32.70 -19.04 10.01
CA LEU A 10 -31.45 -19.72 10.35
C LEU A 10 -30.40 -19.63 9.23
N SER A 11 -30.82 -19.71 7.97
CA SER A 11 -29.89 -19.58 6.84
C SER A 11 -29.30 -18.17 6.72
N LEU A 12 -30.12 -17.14 6.99
CA LEU A 12 -29.68 -15.74 6.92
C LEU A 12 -28.68 -15.41 8.03
N SER A 13 -28.87 -15.94 9.24
CA SER A 13 -27.98 -15.70 10.37
C SER A 13 -26.61 -16.36 10.20
N VAL A 14 -26.55 -17.58 9.64
CA VAL A 14 -25.28 -18.26 9.34
C VAL A 14 -24.46 -17.52 8.27
N LEU A 15 -25.12 -17.00 7.23
CA LEU A 15 -24.43 -16.21 6.18
C LEU A 15 -23.88 -14.87 6.71
N GLY A 16 -24.60 -14.20 7.61
CA GLY A 16 -24.14 -12.96 8.24
C GLY A 16 -22.91 -13.14 9.15
N LEU A 17 -22.85 -14.26 9.88
CA LEU A 17 -21.73 -14.57 10.78
C LEU A 17 -20.42 -14.92 10.04
N ALA A 18 -20.50 -15.46 8.83
CA ALA A 18 -19.32 -15.80 8.02
C ALA A 18 -18.50 -14.57 7.58
N ALA A 19 -19.10 -13.38 7.52
CA ALA A 19 -18.40 -12.15 7.17
C ALA A 19 -17.43 -11.67 8.27
N CYS A 20 -17.62 -12.05 9.54
CA CYS A 20 -16.78 -11.62 10.66
C CYS A 20 -15.52 -12.49 10.87
N ALA A 21 -15.46 -13.69 10.29
CA ALA A 21 -14.32 -14.60 10.45
C ALA A 21 -13.24 -14.44 9.36
N GLY A 22 -13.46 -13.57 8.37
CA GLY A 22 -12.66 -13.50 7.14
C GLY A 22 -11.48 -12.52 7.14
N HIS A 23 -11.06 -11.98 8.30
CA HIS A 23 -9.88 -11.10 8.34
C HIS A 23 -8.65 -11.89 8.78
N SER A 24 -8.02 -12.60 7.84
CA SER A 24 -6.67 -13.12 8.05
C SER A 24 -5.67 -11.96 7.93
N THR A 25 -5.37 -11.32 9.06
CA THR A 25 -4.19 -10.45 9.18
C THR A 25 -2.95 -11.31 9.19
N LYS A 26 -2.58 -11.82 8.01
CA LYS A 26 -1.23 -12.29 7.78
C LYS A 26 -0.36 -11.03 7.78
N SER A 27 0.21 -10.68 8.92
CA SER A 27 1.21 -9.61 8.97
C SER A 27 2.39 -10.09 8.13
N ALA A 28 2.53 -9.49 6.94
CA ALA A 28 3.76 -9.65 6.19
C ALA A 28 4.88 -9.08 7.05
N TYR A 29 5.97 -9.84 7.20
CA TYR A 29 7.17 -9.34 7.84
C TYR A 29 7.59 -8.05 7.13
N VAL A 30 7.62 -6.95 7.88
CA VAL A 30 8.18 -5.68 7.40
C VAL A 30 9.62 -5.62 7.91
N PRO A 31 10.63 -5.60 7.03
CA PRO A 31 12.01 -5.42 7.47
C PRO A 31 12.16 -4.09 8.22
N PRO A 32 13.10 -4.00 9.19
CA PRO A 32 13.33 -2.76 9.92
C PRO A 32 13.64 -1.61 8.95
N GLN A 33 13.11 -0.43 9.25
CA GLN A 33 13.33 0.77 8.44
C GLN A 33 14.83 1.05 8.34
N LYS A 34 15.37 1.02 7.12
CA LYS A 34 16.77 1.34 6.83
C LYS A 34 17.03 2.80 7.21
N ALA A 35 18.12 3.05 7.94
CA ALA A 35 18.57 4.41 8.21
C ALA A 35 18.87 5.14 6.88
N PRO A 36 18.41 6.38 6.71
CA PRO A 36 18.64 7.12 5.47
C PRO A 36 20.14 7.38 5.26
N SER A 37 20.59 7.14 4.03
CA SER A 37 21.97 7.36 3.57
C SER A 37 22.01 8.42 2.46
N ILE A 38 23.14 9.13 2.36
CA ILE A 38 23.43 10.04 1.24
C ILE A 38 23.50 9.28 -0.09
N MET A 39 23.84 7.99 -0.05
CA MET A 39 23.83 7.12 -1.22
C MET A 39 22.42 6.66 -1.60
N ASP A 40 21.38 6.99 -0.82
CA ASP A 40 20.01 6.63 -1.19
C ASP A 40 19.50 7.53 -2.32
N ASN A 41 18.59 6.97 -3.11
CA ASN A 41 17.91 7.72 -4.16
C ASN A 41 16.94 8.72 -3.54
N ASP A 42 16.68 9.80 -4.27
CA ASP A 42 15.63 10.74 -3.92
C ASP A 42 14.27 10.20 -4.40
N GLU A 43 13.75 9.22 -3.67
CA GLU A 43 12.48 8.55 -4.00
C GLU A 43 11.30 9.52 -4.05
N LEU A 44 11.32 10.60 -3.26
CA LEU A 44 10.25 11.60 -3.25
C LEU A 44 10.25 12.39 -4.55
N TYR A 45 11.42 12.85 -4.98
CA TYR A 45 11.59 13.53 -6.26
C TYR A 45 11.23 12.60 -7.43
N MET A 46 11.72 11.36 -7.42
CA MET A 46 11.40 10.37 -8.47
C MET A 46 9.90 10.13 -8.57
N ALA A 47 9.23 9.88 -7.43
CA ALA A 47 7.79 9.66 -7.38
C ALA A 47 6.99 10.88 -7.88
N GLN A 48 7.48 12.10 -7.65
CA GLN A 48 6.87 13.31 -8.18
C GLN A 48 7.00 13.38 -9.71
N VAL A 49 8.20 13.15 -10.26
CA VAL A 49 8.46 13.14 -11.71
C VAL A 49 7.59 12.08 -12.39
N GLU A 50 7.57 10.86 -11.88
CA GLU A 50 6.78 9.75 -12.43
C GLU A 50 5.28 10.02 -12.39
N ARG A 51 4.77 10.65 -11.32
CA ARG A 51 3.37 11.06 -11.22
C ARG A 51 3.00 12.11 -12.27
N ILE A 52 3.90 13.04 -12.57
CA ILE A 52 3.68 14.05 -13.62
C ILE A 52 3.74 13.38 -15.00
N ALA A 53 4.74 12.54 -15.24
CA ALA A 53 4.92 11.84 -16.51
C ALA A 53 3.73 10.93 -16.84
N ARG A 54 3.25 10.15 -15.87
CA ARG A 54 2.07 9.28 -16.02
C ARG A 54 0.83 10.07 -16.45
N ARG A 55 0.58 11.23 -15.84
CA ARG A 55 -0.56 12.10 -16.20
C ARG A 55 -0.47 12.64 -17.62
N ARG A 56 0.73 12.63 -18.21
CA ARG A 56 1.01 13.10 -19.58
C ARG A 56 1.21 11.96 -20.58
N GLY A 57 1.07 10.71 -20.17
CA GLY A 57 1.33 9.55 -21.03
C GLY A 57 2.81 9.39 -21.43
N ILE A 58 3.72 9.94 -20.63
CA ILE A 58 5.17 9.84 -20.84
C ILE A 58 5.70 8.67 -20.02
N ASP A 59 6.48 7.80 -20.67
CA ASP A 59 7.23 6.74 -19.99
C ASP A 59 8.60 7.27 -19.53
N VAL A 60 9.00 6.94 -18.31
CA VAL A 60 10.23 7.45 -17.69
C VAL A 60 11.19 6.30 -17.47
N THR A 61 12.37 6.42 -18.08
CA THR A 61 13.50 5.52 -17.83
C THR A 61 14.64 6.31 -17.17
N TRP A 62 14.99 5.93 -15.95
CA TRP A 62 16.11 6.55 -15.21
C TRP A 62 17.43 5.91 -15.62
N VAL A 63 18.25 6.64 -16.38
CA VAL A 63 19.62 6.21 -16.72
C VAL A 63 20.61 6.50 -15.58
N ASN A 64 20.39 7.60 -14.85
CA ASN A 64 21.13 7.94 -13.63
C ASN A 64 20.13 8.32 -12.54
N LEU A 65 20.15 7.60 -11.42
CA LEU A 65 19.17 7.81 -10.37
C LEU A 65 19.51 9.09 -9.58
N PRO A 66 18.53 9.99 -9.38
CA PRO A 66 18.75 11.19 -8.57
C PRO A 66 19.05 10.78 -7.13
N ARG A 67 20.06 11.41 -6.53
CA ARG A 67 20.47 11.21 -5.14
C ARG A 67 19.94 12.33 -4.26
N LYS A 68 19.76 12.04 -2.97
CA LYS A 68 19.36 13.07 -2.01
C LYS A 68 20.44 14.18 -1.93
N PRO A 69 20.05 15.46 -1.94
CA PRO A 69 21.01 16.54 -1.77
C PRO A 69 21.68 16.45 -0.40
N LEU A 70 22.99 16.72 -0.35
CA LEU A 70 23.69 16.93 0.91
C LEU A 70 23.02 18.11 1.62
N ALA A 71 22.65 17.94 2.89
CA ALA A 71 22.29 19.08 3.72
C ALA A 71 23.45 20.09 3.62
N LYS A 72 23.17 21.27 3.08
CA LYS A 72 24.17 22.31 2.94
C LYS A 72 24.62 22.67 4.36
N HIS A 73 25.88 22.39 4.68
CA HIS A 73 26.49 22.97 5.88
C HIS A 73 26.51 24.49 5.65
N GLU A 74 25.70 25.22 6.40
CA GLU A 74 25.84 26.67 6.54
C GLU A 74 26.95 26.90 7.56
N ASP A 75 28.06 27.51 7.10
CA ASP A 75 29.18 27.97 7.92
C ASP A 75 28.85 29.31 8.59
#